data_AF-A0A925MIZ4-F1
#
_entry.id   AF-A0A925MIZ4-F1
#
_cell.length_a   1.000
_cell.length_b   1.000
_cell.length_c   1.000
_cell.angle_alpha   90.00
_cell.angle_beta   90.00
_cell.angle_gamma   90.00
#
_symmetry.space_group_name_H-M   'P 1'
#
loop_
_entity.id
_entity.type
_entity.pdbx_description
1 polymer ?
#
loop_
_entity_poly.entity_id
_entity_poly.type
_entity_poly.pdbx_seq_one_letter_code
_entity_poly.pdbx_strand_id
1 'polypeptide(L)'
;MSIDYSDHYSHGNMDITPYNFLKYTERQWKYLNMPHYYVNRLRHSDHVKLIEEAGFEILEQAHIPHPRRKQSLEGIRLAPEFQQYAEEDLLVTAGTFTLRKKQR
;
A
#
# COMPACT_ATOMS: atom_id res chain seq x y z
N MET A 1 6.78 -8.13 -11.56
CA MET A 1 5.85 -6.98 -11.41
C MET A 1 6.25 -6.22 -10.16
N SER A 2 6.25 -4.89 -10.19
CA SER A 2 6.56 -4.05 -9.03
C SER A 2 5.38 -3.14 -8.73
N ILE A 3 5.11 -2.90 -7.45
CA ILE A 3 4.01 -2.06 -6.97
C ILE A 3 4.57 -1.06 -5.95
N ASP A 4 4.19 0.20 -6.10
CA ASP A 4 4.40 1.25 -5.11
C ASP A 4 3.14 1.37 -4.25
N TYR A 5 3.31 1.28 -2.93
CA TYR A 5 2.24 1.39 -1.94
C TYR A 5 2.34 2.67 -1.11
N SER A 6 3.29 3.55 -1.44
CA SER A 6 3.48 4.82 -0.75
C SER A 6 2.49 5.88 -1.21
N ASP A 7 2.18 6.82 -0.32
CA ASP A 7 1.48 8.04 -0.68
C ASP A 7 2.32 8.86 -1.67
N HIS A 8 1.89 8.96 -2.93
CA HIS A 8 2.63 9.71 -3.97
C HIS A 8 2.79 11.20 -3.66
N TYR A 9 1.93 11.78 -2.80
CA TYR A 9 2.11 13.16 -2.35
C TYR A 9 3.41 13.33 -1.54
N SER A 10 3.95 12.26 -0.94
CA SER A 10 5.23 12.27 -0.20
C SER A 10 6.46 12.40 -1.10
N HIS A 11 6.36 12.07 -2.39
CA HIS A 11 7.51 12.13 -3.31
C HIS A 11 7.90 13.57 -3.65
N GLY A 12 6.90 14.46 -3.70
CA GLY A 12 7.10 15.90 -3.95
C GLY A 12 7.12 16.77 -2.70
N ASN A 13 6.77 16.22 -1.54
CA ASN A 13 6.66 16.97 -0.29
C ASN A 13 7.18 16.16 0.91
N MET A 14 8.30 16.59 1.49
CA MET A 14 8.94 15.90 2.62
C MET A 14 8.16 15.99 3.94
N ASP A 15 7.18 16.89 4.04
CA ASP A 15 6.30 17.00 5.21
C ASP A 15 5.19 15.94 5.21
N ILE A 16 4.96 15.29 4.07
CA ILE A 16 3.98 14.22 3.91
C ILE A 16 4.70 12.88 4.07
N THR A 17 4.23 12.06 5.01
CA THR A 17 4.78 10.71 5.18
C THR A 17 4.25 9.77 4.08
N PRO A 18 4.99 8.71 3.72
CA PRO A 18 4.50 7.66 2.80
C PRO A 18 3.20 6.97 3.25
N TYR A 19 2.81 7.15 4.52
CA TYR A 19 1.66 6.52 5.15
C TYR A 19 0.50 7.51 5.39
N ASN A 20 0.61 8.74 4.90
CA ASN A 20 -0.31 9.83 5.20
C ASN A 20 -1.77 9.51 4.82
N PHE A 21 -2.01 8.74 3.77
CA PHE A 21 -3.36 8.34 3.36
C PHE A 21 -4.08 7.46 4.39
N LEU A 22 -3.36 6.73 5.26
CA LEU A 22 -3.92 5.76 6.20
C LEU A 22 -4.83 6.40 7.28
N LYS A 23 -4.74 7.71 7.49
CA LYS A 23 -5.58 8.43 8.45
C LYS A 23 -6.93 8.89 7.90
N TYR A 24 -7.13 8.82 6.58
CA TYR A 24 -8.33 9.34 5.93
C TYR A 24 -9.29 8.21 5.59
N THR A 25 -10.55 8.40 6.01
CA THR A 25 -11.66 7.54 5.59
C THR A 25 -11.87 7.59 4.08
N GLU A 26 -12.49 6.57 3.50
CA GLU A 26 -12.97 6.55 2.11
C GLU A 26 -13.64 7.86 1.66
N ARG A 27 -14.53 8.39 2.51
CA ARG A 27 -15.25 9.63 2.22
C ARG A 27 -14.32 10.83 2.15
N GLN A 28 -13.37 10.96 3.09
CA GLN A 28 -12.39 12.05 3.10
C GLN A 28 -11.43 11.91 1.92
N TRP A 29 -10.94 10.69 1.68
CA TRP A 29 -9.97 10.40 0.64
C TRP A 29 -10.53 10.71 -0.75
N LYS A 30 -11.82 10.46 -1.01
CA LYS A 30 -12.46 10.83 -2.29
C LYS A 30 -12.27 12.29 -2.70
N TYR A 31 -12.15 13.21 -1.74
CA TYR A 31 -11.92 14.64 -2.03
C TYR A 31 -10.42 14.99 -2.13
N LEU A 32 -9.55 14.23 -1.48
CA LEU A 32 -8.11 14.43 -1.47
C LEU A 32 -7.41 13.72 -2.64
N ASN A 33 -7.99 12.63 -3.14
CA ASN A 33 -7.42 11.79 -4.17
C ASN A 33 -7.65 12.40 -5.55
N MET A 34 -6.74 13.27 -5.98
CA MET A 34 -6.82 13.93 -7.28
C MET A 34 -6.72 12.90 -8.42
N PRO A 35 -7.58 12.97 -9.46
CA PRO A 35 -7.59 11.98 -10.54
C PRO A 35 -6.25 11.81 -11.28
N HIS A 36 -5.48 12.90 -11.42
CA HIS A 36 -4.18 12.90 -12.11
C HIS A 36 -3.02 12.43 -11.22
N TYR A 37 -3.25 12.25 -9.92
CA TYR A 37 -2.28 11.81 -8.91
C TYR A 37 -2.93 10.76 -8.01
N TYR A 38 -3.61 9.79 -8.64
CA TYR A 38 -4.31 8.73 -7.92
C TYR A 38 -3.35 7.93 -7.05
N VAL A 39 -3.68 7.77 -5.77
CA VAL A 39 -2.96 6.87 -4.86
C VAL A 39 -3.80 5.62 -4.65
N ASN A 40 -3.21 4.46 -4.96
CA ASN A 40 -3.76 3.16 -4.59
C ASN A 40 -3.66 2.96 -3.07
N ARG A 41 -4.75 2.52 -2.43
CA ARG A 41 -4.78 2.26 -0.98
C ARG A 41 -4.83 0.78 -0.61
N LEU A 42 -4.78 -0.12 -1.60
CA LEU A 42 -4.59 -1.55 -1.36
C LEU A 42 -3.21 -1.81 -0.75
N ARG A 43 -3.15 -2.82 0.11
CA ARG A 43 -1.92 -3.26 0.79
C ARG A 43 -1.33 -4.49 0.13
N HIS A 44 -0.12 -4.90 0.55
CA HIS A 44 0.56 -6.02 -0.07
C HIS A 44 -0.27 -7.30 0.04
N SER A 45 -0.92 -7.52 1.19
CA SER A 45 -1.82 -8.66 1.40
C SER A 45 -3.05 -8.64 0.48
N ASP A 46 -3.59 -7.48 0.12
CA ASP A 46 -4.69 -7.38 -0.83
C ASP A 46 -4.24 -7.79 -2.23
N HIS A 47 -3.03 -7.36 -2.64
CA HIS A 47 -2.46 -7.75 -3.91
C HIS A 47 -2.19 -9.26 -3.97
N VAL A 48 -1.71 -9.88 -2.89
CA VAL A 48 -1.57 -11.34 -2.80
C VAL A 48 -2.91 -12.03 -3.10
N LYS A 49 -3.98 -11.63 -2.39
CA LYS A 49 -5.32 -12.20 -2.58
C LYS A 49 -5.80 -12.03 -4.03
N LEU A 50 -5.72 -10.82 -4.57
CA LEU A 50 -6.18 -10.53 -5.93
C LEU A 50 -5.38 -11.30 -7.00
N ILE A 51 -4.08 -11.48 -6.81
CA ILE A 51 -3.22 -12.25 -7.71
C ILE A 51 -3.63 -13.72 -7.71
N GLU A 52 -3.86 -14.30 -6.53
CA GLU A 52 -4.28 -15.69 -6.38
C GLU A 52 -5.68 -15.94 -6.98
N GLU A 53 -6.63 -15.04 -6.69
CA GLU A 53 -8.00 -15.05 -7.24
C GLU A 53 -8.01 -14.90 -8.76
N ALA A 54 -7.07 -14.13 -9.33
CA ALA A 54 -6.90 -13.99 -10.77
C ALA A 54 -6.30 -15.25 -11.46
N GLY A 55 -6.03 -16.32 -10.71
CA GLY A 55 -5.53 -17.58 -11.24
C GLY A 55 -4.02 -17.56 -11.52
N PHE A 56 -3.27 -16.70 -10.81
CA PHE A 56 -1.81 -16.75 -10.81
C PHE A 56 -1.30 -17.50 -9.60
N GLU A 57 -0.10 -18.02 -9.76
CA GLU A 57 0.74 -18.55 -8.70
C GLU A 57 1.88 -17.55 -8.46
N ILE A 58 2.10 -17.22 -7.19
CA ILE A 58 3.19 -16.36 -6.74
C ILE A 58 4.41 -17.26 -6.54
N LEU A 59 5.38 -17.18 -7.45
CA LEU A 59 6.63 -17.92 -7.34
C LEU A 59 7.58 -17.28 -6.34
N GLU A 60 7.56 -15.95 -6.29
CA GLU A 60 8.38 -15.15 -5.38
C GLU A 60 7.65 -13.84 -5.09
N GLN A 61 7.78 -13.36 -3.85
CA GLN A 61 7.39 -12.01 -3.48
C GLN A 61 8.43 -11.41 -2.54
N ALA A 62 8.62 -10.11 -2.64
CA ALA A 62 9.34 -9.34 -1.66
C ALA A 62 8.57 -8.05 -1.37
N HIS A 63 8.67 -7.57 -0.14
CA HIS A 63 8.14 -6.28 0.24
C HIS A 63 9.18 -5.55 1.09
N ILE A 64 9.29 -4.25 0.83
CA ILE A 64 10.31 -3.41 1.45
C ILE A 64 9.57 -2.42 2.35
N PRO A 65 9.72 -2.54 3.69
CA PRO A 65 9.35 -1.47 4.60
C PRO A 65 10.18 -0.22 4.25
N HIS A 66 9.60 0.96 4.40
CA HIS A 66 10.32 2.19 4.04
C HIS A 66 11.69 2.27 4.75
N PRO A 67 12.79 2.57 4.03
CA PRO A 67 14.15 2.54 4.59
C PRO A 67 14.34 3.54 5.74
N ARG A 68 13.56 4.62 5.76
CA ARG A 68 13.47 5.54 6.90
C ARG A 68 12.33 5.11 7.83
N ARG A 69 12.52 4.00 8.56
CA ARG A 69 11.58 3.48 9.59
C ARG A 69 11.26 4.46 10.74
N LYS A 70 11.92 5.63 10.79
CA LYS A 70 11.69 6.66 11.82
C LYS A 70 10.37 7.43 11.66
N GLN A 71 9.62 7.19 10.59
CA GLN A 71 8.20 7.53 10.51
C GLN A 71 7.41 6.24 10.75
N SER A 72 7.33 5.80 12.00
CA SER A 72 6.39 4.75 12.41
C SER A 72 4.94 5.25 12.20
N LEU A 73 3.95 4.37 12.37
CA LEU A 73 2.55 4.80 12.48
C LEU A 73 2.28 5.60 13.78
N GLU A 74 3.30 5.95 14.55
CA GLU A 74 3.18 6.74 15.78
C GLU A 74 2.48 8.08 15.49
N GLY A 75 1.39 8.31 16.22
CA GLY A 75 0.54 9.50 16.05
C GLY A 75 -0.40 9.45 14.85
N ILE A 76 -0.32 8.43 13.99
CA ILE A 76 -1.31 8.22 12.92
C ILE A 76 -2.52 7.52 13.52
N ARG A 77 -3.64 8.24 13.62
CA ARG A 77 -4.94 7.63 13.89
C ARG A 77 -5.44 6.97 12.60
N LEU A 78 -5.35 5.65 12.52
CA LEU A 78 -5.82 4.88 11.36
C LEU A 78 -7.32 5.06 11.14
N ALA A 79 -7.72 5.27 9.88
CA ALA A 79 -9.11 5.21 9.48
C ALA A 79 -9.65 3.77 9.66
N PRO A 80 -10.96 3.58 9.91
CA PRO A 80 -11.53 2.27 10.23
C PRO A 80 -11.20 1.17 9.22
N GLU A 81 -11.18 1.49 7.93
CA GLU A 81 -10.86 0.52 6.87
C GLU A 81 -9.43 -0.03 6.96
N PHE A 82 -8.50 0.68 7.60
CA PHE A 82 -7.10 0.25 7.75
C PHE A 82 -6.81 -0.49 9.05
N GLN A 83 -7.74 -0.49 10.00
CA GLN A 83 -7.54 -1.12 11.32
C GLN A 83 -7.53 -2.65 11.25
N GLN A 84 -8.00 -3.23 10.14
CA GLN A 84 -7.98 -4.68 9.90
C GLN A 84 -6.63 -5.22 9.43
N TYR A 85 -5.72 -4.35 8.97
CA TYR A 85 -4.41 -4.78 8.48
C TYR A 85 -3.43 -4.99 9.62
N ALA A 86 -2.52 -5.96 9.44
CA ALA A 86 -1.35 -6.07 10.27
C ALA A 86 -0.47 -4.82 10.11
N GLU A 87 0.16 -4.37 11.19
CA GLU A 87 1.02 -3.17 11.19
C GLU A 87 2.16 -3.31 10.17
N GLU A 88 2.72 -4.51 10.05
CA GLU A 88 3.81 -4.80 9.12
C GLU A 88 3.38 -4.57 7.66
N ASP A 89 2.14 -4.90 7.31
CA ASP A 89 1.59 -4.71 5.97
C ASP A 89 1.30 -3.22 5.68
N LEU A 90 0.94 -2.44 6.70
CA LEU A 90 0.77 -0.99 6.61
C LEU A 90 2.09 -0.25 6.36
N LEU A 91 3.20 -0.77 6.91
CA LEU A 91 4.53 -0.15 6.82
C LEU A 91 5.29 -0.47 5.52
N VAL A 92 4.75 -1.34 4.66
CA VAL A 92 5.34 -1.65 3.36
C VAL A 92 5.17 -0.45 2.41
N THR A 93 6.22 -0.03 1.70
CA THR A 93 6.09 1.07 0.70
C THR A 93 6.31 0.60 -0.72
N ALA A 94 6.93 -0.55 -0.93
CA ALA A 94 7.07 -1.15 -2.24
C ALA A 94 7.05 -2.67 -2.15
N GLY A 95 6.63 -3.33 -3.23
CA GLY A 95 6.67 -4.78 -3.33
C GLY A 95 6.93 -5.24 -4.74
N THR A 96 7.55 -6.42 -4.85
CA THR A 96 7.81 -7.11 -6.10
C THR A 96 7.19 -8.49 -6.07
N PHE A 97 6.70 -8.93 -7.23
CA PHE A 97 6.10 -10.24 -7.43
C PHE A 97 6.66 -10.87 -8.70
N THR A 98 7.04 -12.14 -8.61
CA THR A 98 7.29 -13.03 -9.74
C THR A 98 6.11 -13.99 -9.86
N LEU A 99 5.40 -13.91 -10.98
CA LEU A 99 4.12 -14.58 -11.17
C LEU A 99 4.18 -15.59 -12.30
N ARG A 100 3.47 -16.71 -12.12
CA ARG A 100 3.17 -17.70 -13.16
C ARG A 100 1.67 -17.82 -13.32
N LYS A 101 1.18 -17.82 -14.56
CA LYS A 101 -0.24 -18.13 -14.82
C LYS A 101 -0.48 -19.62 -14.55
N LYS A 102 -1.47 -19.97 -13.72
CA LYS A 102 -1.85 -21.37 -13.52
C LYS A 102 -2.33 -21.93 -14.86
N GLN A 103 -1.76 -23.07 -15.27
CA GLN A 103 -2.32 -23.80 -16.40
C GLN A 103 -3.64 -24.43 -15.95
N ARG A 104 -4.65 -24.40 -16.81
CA ARG A 104 -5.94 -25.04 -16.57
C ARG A 104 -5.79 -26.56 -16.48
#